data_AF-A0A3C0CUL4-F1
#
_entry.id   AF-A0A3C0CUL4-F1
#
_cell.length_a   1.000
_cell.length_b   1.000
_cell.length_c   1.000
_cell.angle_alpha   90.00
_cell.angle_beta   90.00
_cell.angle_gamma   90.00
#
_symmetry.space_group_name_H-M   'P 1'
#
loop_
_entity.id
_entity.type
_entity.pdbx_description
1 polymer ?
#
loop_
_entity_poly.entity_id
_entity_poly.type
_entity_poly.pdbx_seq_one_letter_code
_entity_poly.pdbx_strand_id
1 'polypeptide(L)'
;MYTQDYDEMLVYYDKWSNKLEPYIIAKDENWSSAKLTVWNCPTAVGLHKYAITYGYNVTAVGYGARSVAKLQNPSNTFLFKDGRYVSSGGGYYGAVLEYSSTGAANPADESNILHSGGANYAFADGHVKWHKPESVTLSMWQP
;
A
#
# COMPACT_ATOMS: atom_id res chain seq x y z
N MET A 1 -24.36 -18.94 17.71
CA MET A 1 -24.26 -17.59 18.31
C MET A 1 -22.90 -17.02 17.92
N TYR A 2 -22.85 -16.27 16.82
CA TYR A 2 -21.74 -15.38 16.46
C TYR A 2 -22.40 -14.02 16.26
N THR A 3 -22.59 -13.29 17.36
CA THR A 3 -23.28 -12.00 17.33
C THR A 3 -22.21 -10.94 17.45
N GLN A 4 -22.02 -10.18 16.37
CA GLN A 4 -20.97 -9.17 16.13
C GLN A 4 -19.72 -9.72 15.43
N ASP A 5 -19.89 -10.24 14.20
CA ASP A 5 -18.92 -9.90 13.18
C ASP A 5 -19.12 -8.40 12.91
N TYR A 6 -18.24 -7.58 13.48
CA TYR A 6 -18.15 -6.19 13.04
C TYR A 6 -17.75 -6.22 11.58
N ASP A 7 -18.49 -5.53 10.72
CA ASP A 7 -18.12 -5.37 9.32
C ASP A 7 -16.74 -4.68 9.28
N GLU A 8 -15.70 -5.44 8.94
CA GLU A 8 -14.34 -4.93 8.92
C GLU A 8 -14.23 -3.85 7.84
N MET A 9 -13.62 -2.72 8.20
CA MET A 9 -13.48 -1.57 7.32
C MET A 9 -12.03 -1.42 6.90
N LEU A 10 -11.81 -1.20 5.60
CA LEU A 10 -10.50 -0.84 5.08
C LEU A 10 -10.06 0.52 5.60
N VAL A 11 -8.75 0.68 5.80
CA VAL A 11 -8.16 1.94 6.25
C VAL A 11 -8.40 3.01 5.20
N TYR A 12 -8.98 4.13 5.62
CA TYR A 12 -9.18 5.27 4.72
C TYR A 12 -7.85 5.78 4.16
N TYR A 13 -7.79 6.00 2.84
CA TYR A 13 -6.54 6.26 2.11
C TYR A 13 -5.80 7.51 2.57
N ASP A 14 -6.52 8.57 2.98
CA ASP A 14 -5.86 9.79 3.44
C ASP A 14 -5.05 9.51 4.72
N LYS A 15 -3.77 9.88 4.68
CA LYS A 15 -2.79 9.67 5.76
C LYS A 15 -2.76 8.24 6.29
N TRP A 16 -2.95 7.23 5.41
CA TRP A 16 -2.96 5.82 5.82
C TRP A 16 -1.68 5.43 6.57
N SER A 17 -0.52 5.94 6.14
CA SER A 17 0.79 5.71 6.76
C SER A 17 0.80 6.16 8.22
N ASN A 18 0.28 7.37 8.50
CA ASN A 18 0.19 7.92 9.86
C ASN A 18 -0.71 7.08 10.77
N LYS A 19 -1.76 6.46 10.21
CA LYS A 19 -2.67 5.58 10.97
C LYS A 19 -2.01 4.26 11.36
N LEU A 20 -1.00 3.82 10.61
CA LEU A 20 -0.24 2.63 10.92
C LEU A 20 0.93 2.90 11.89
N GLU A 21 1.41 4.14 12.00
CA GLU A 21 2.53 4.50 12.91
C GLU A 21 2.42 3.93 14.33
N PRO A 22 1.24 3.92 15.00
CA PRO A 22 1.11 3.34 16.33
C PRO A 22 1.38 1.83 16.42
N TYR A 23 1.29 1.11 15.30
CA TYR A 23 1.39 -0.35 15.24
C TYR A 23 2.76 -0.83 14.74
N ILE A 24 3.51 0.03 14.05
CA ILE A 24 4.78 -0.34 13.43
C ILE A 24 5.98 0.01 14.35
N ILE A 25 5.76 0.79 15.42
CA ILE A 25 6.82 1.23 16.33
C ILE A 25 6.44 1.03 17.80
N ALA A 26 7.35 0.45 18.58
CA ALA A 26 7.33 0.57 20.04
C ALA A 26 7.66 2.03 20.40
N LYS A 27 6.69 2.74 21.00
CA LYS A 27 6.91 4.11 21.46
C LYS A 27 7.94 4.12 22.59
N ASP A 28 9.17 4.52 22.28
CA ASP A 28 10.16 4.87 23.29
C ASP A 28 10.17 6.38 23.57
N GLU A 29 10.93 6.78 24.58
CA GLU A 29 11.04 8.14 25.12
C GLU A 29 11.63 9.14 24.10
N ASN A 30 12.30 8.66 23.05
CA ASN A 30 13.04 9.45 22.06
C ASN A 30 12.39 9.41 20.68
N TRP A 31 11.07 9.18 20.66
CA TRP A 31 10.28 9.01 19.45
C TRP A 31 10.21 10.28 18.58
N SER A 32 10.30 10.07 17.27
CA SER A 32 10.00 11.06 16.24
C SER A 32 9.59 10.34 14.96
N SER A 33 8.53 10.81 14.30
CA SER A 33 8.10 10.29 12.98
C SER A 33 9.20 10.40 11.91
N ALA A 34 10.17 11.30 12.09
CA ALA A 34 11.33 11.41 11.21
C ALA A 34 12.29 10.21 11.25
N LYS A 35 12.16 9.30 12.24
CA LYS A 35 13.01 8.11 12.39
C LYS A 35 12.40 6.83 11.80
N LEU A 36 11.20 6.88 11.21
CA LEU A 36 10.55 5.72 10.59
C LEU A 36 11.28 5.29 9.31
N THR A 37 12.26 4.41 9.45
CA THR A 37 12.97 3.80 8.32
C THR A 37 12.14 2.73 7.61
N VAL A 38 11.10 2.19 8.25
CA VAL A 38 10.24 1.14 7.67
C VAL A 38 9.58 1.55 6.36
N TRP A 39 9.32 2.85 6.18
CA TRP A 39 8.75 3.40 4.94
C TRP A 39 9.75 3.52 3.79
N ASN A 40 11.04 3.41 4.09
CA ASN A 40 12.13 3.65 3.18
C ASN A 40 12.70 2.33 2.66
N CYS A 41 12.70 2.12 1.34
CA CYS A 41 13.60 1.16 0.71
C CYS A 41 14.99 1.79 0.56
N PRO A 42 16.07 1.24 1.16
CA PRO A 42 17.42 1.80 1.05
C PRO A 42 17.90 1.95 -0.40
N THR A 43 17.58 0.97 -1.25
CA THR A 43 17.90 0.99 -2.68
C THR A 43 17.18 2.13 -3.39
N ALA A 44 15.91 2.36 -3.08
CA ALA A 44 15.14 3.43 -3.70
C ALA A 44 15.60 4.82 -3.24
N VAL A 45 15.93 4.99 -1.95
CA VAL A 45 16.47 6.25 -1.39
C VAL A 45 17.79 6.66 -2.09
N GLY A 46 18.63 5.67 -2.42
CA GLY A 46 19.86 5.92 -3.19
C GLY A 46 19.62 6.42 -4.62
N LEU A 47 18.45 6.13 -5.20
CA LEU A 47 18.09 6.48 -6.58
C LEU A 47 17.21 7.73 -6.67
N HIS A 48 16.32 7.91 -5.70
CA HIS A 48 15.30 8.94 -5.65
C HIS A 48 15.33 9.49 -4.23
N LYS A 49 15.65 10.77 -4.03
CA LYS A 49 15.89 11.43 -2.72
C LYS A 49 14.63 11.54 -1.83
N TYR A 50 13.82 10.48 -1.72
CA TYR A 50 12.50 10.45 -1.09
C TYR A 50 12.34 9.23 -0.20
N ALA A 51 11.38 9.32 0.73
CA ALA A 51 11.36 8.49 1.92
C ALA A 51 10.26 7.41 1.99
N ILE A 52 9.30 7.39 1.04
CA ILE A 52 8.19 6.42 1.08
C ILE A 52 8.14 5.61 -0.22
N THR A 53 8.34 4.30 -0.08
CA THR A 53 8.38 3.33 -1.20
C THR A 53 7.20 2.37 -1.17
N TYR A 54 6.11 2.77 -0.53
CA TYR A 54 4.87 2.00 -0.50
C TYR A 54 3.75 2.80 -1.13
N GLY A 55 2.96 2.12 -1.95
CA GLY A 55 1.75 2.66 -2.54
C GLY A 55 0.51 2.00 -1.95
N TYR A 56 -0.59 2.77 -1.92
CA TYR A 56 -1.88 2.32 -1.43
C TYR A 56 -2.93 2.37 -2.54
N ASN A 57 -3.64 1.26 -2.74
CA ASN A 57 -4.62 1.09 -3.80
C ASN A 57 -5.94 1.79 -3.44
N VAL A 58 -6.07 3.06 -3.86
CA VAL A 58 -7.29 3.84 -3.60
C VAL A 58 -8.47 3.37 -4.43
N THR A 59 -8.24 2.66 -5.54
CA THR A 59 -9.32 2.10 -6.34
C THR A 59 -10.02 0.97 -5.59
N ALA A 60 -9.27 0.08 -4.93
CA ALA A 60 -9.85 -0.98 -4.11
C ALA A 60 -10.57 -0.42 -2.87
N VAL A 61 -9.95 0.55 -2.19
CA VAL A 61 -10.45 1.13 -0.92
C VAL A 61 -11.58 2.13 -1.16
N GLY A 62 -11.62 2.75 -2.34
CA GLY A 62 -12.43 3.92 -2.62
C GLY A 62 -11.85 5.20 -2.00
N TYR A 63 -12.32 6.36 -2.46
CA TYR A 63 -12.03 7.66 -1.81
C TYR A 63 -12.73 7.81 -0.44
N GLY A 64 -13.09 6.71 0.22
CA GLY A 64 -13.71 6.59 1.54
C GLY A 64 -13.24 5.28 2.21
N ALA A 65 -13.67 4.99 3.44
CA ALA A 65 -13.45 3.66 4.00
C ALA A 65 -14.47 2.69 3.36
N ARG A 66 -14.00 1.62 2.70
CA ARG A 66 -14.85 0.54 2.14
C ARG A 66 -14.90 -0.63 3.12
N SER A 67 -16.08 -1.21 3.28
CA SER A 67 -16.25 -2.48 4.01
C SER A 67 -15.59 -3.63 3.23
N VAL A 68 -14.89 -4.50 3.94
CA VAL A 68 -14.29 -5.71 3.36
C VAL A 68 -15.37 -6.61 2.74
N ALA A 69 -16.58 -6.65 3.33
CA ALA A 69 -17.71 -7.38 2.78
C ALA A 69 -18.21 -6.85 1.42
N LYS A 70 -17.77 -5.65 1.00
CA LYS A 70 -18.04 -5.11 -0.35
C LYS A 70 -17.03 -5.54 -1.40
N LEU A 71 -15.99 -6.28 -1.04
CA LEU A 71 -15.04 -6.87 -1.97
C LEU A 71 -15.51 -8.27 -2.36
N GLN A 72 -15.56 -8.55 -3.66
CA GLN A 72 -15.93 -9.90 -4.13
C GLN A 72 -14.86 -10.93 -3.79
N ASN A 73 -13.57 -10.54 -3.87
CA ASN A 73 -12.43 -11.42 -3.60
C ASN A 73 -11.38 -10.69 -2.74
N PRO A 74 -11.59 -10.54 -1.41
CA PRO A 74 -10.64 -9.86 -0.53
C PRO A 74 -9.22 -10.46 -0.61
N SER A 75 -9.13 -11.79 -0.69
CA SER A 75 -7.88 -12.54 -0.81
C SER A 75 -7.18 -12.44 -2.17
N ASN A 76 -7.82 -11.82 -3.16
CA ASN A 76 -7.20 -11.52 -4.44
C ASN A 76 -7.13 -10.01 -4.70
N THR A 77 -7.59 -9.19 -3.76
CA THR A 77 -7.55 -7.73 -3.85
C THR A 77 -6.34 -7.24 -3.07
N PHE A 78 -5.38 -6.59 -3.73
CA PHE A 78 -4.27 -5.98 -3.00
C PHE A 78 -4.54 -4.53 -2.64
N LEU A 79 -4.16 -4.16 -1.42
CA LEU A 79 -4.31 -2.82 -0.85
C LEU A 79 -3.00 -2.08 -0.79
N PHE A 80 -1.91 -2.80 -0.48
CA PHE A 80 -0.57 -2.23 -0.39
C PHE A 80 0.36 -2.90 -1.37
N LYS A 81 1.26 -2.10 -1.94
CA LYS A 81 2.34 -2.59 -2.79
C LYS A 81 3.63 -1.87 -2.44
N ASP A 82 4.70 -2.64 -2.31
CA ASP A 82 6.06 -2.13 -2.31
C ASP A 82 6.43 -1.64 -3.72
N GLY A 83 6.96 -0.43 -3.84
CA GLY A 83 7.15 0.28 -5.10
C GLY A 83 8.52 0.93 -5.22
N ARG A 84 9.10 0.90 -6.42
CA ARG A 84 10.37 1.57 -6.75
C ARG A 84 10.34 3.08 -6.49
N TYR A 85 9.25 3.73 -6.89
CA TYR A 85 9.04 5.16 -6.76
C TYR A 85 7.54 5.37 -6.67
N VAL A 86 7.09 6.08 -5.64
CA VAL A 86 5.70 6.45 -5.50
C VAL A 86 5.67 7.95 -5.21
N SER A 87 5.17 8.75 -6.16
CA SER A 87 5.19 10.21 -6.06
C SER A 87 4.29 10.68 -4.93
N SER A 88 4.87 11.10 -3.80
CA SER A 88 4.10 11.69 -2.70
C SER A 88 3.89 13.19 -2.97
N GLY A 89 2.72 13.56 -3.48
CA GLY A 89 2.28 14.95 -3.40
C GLY A 89 2.03 15.32 -1.94
N GLY A 90 2.79 16.26 -1.37
CA GLY A 90 2.36 17.01 -0.18
C GLY A 90 2.83 16.54 1.21
N GLY A 91 3.78 15.61 1.34
CA GLY A 91 4.40 15.28 2.63
C GLY A 91 3.70 14.14 3.38
N TYR A 92 4.44 13.05 3.59
CA TYR A 92 4.07 11.88 4.42
C TYR A 92 2.79 11.10 4.05
N TYR A 93 2.17 11.37 2.91
CA TYR A 93 1.11 10.54 2.37
C TYR A 93 1.76 9.39 1.61
N GLY A 94 1.71 8.16 2.15
CA GLY A 94 2.06 6.99 1.36
C GLY A 94 1.27 7.04 0.05
N ALA A 95 1.97 6.94 -1.07
CA ALA A 95 1.43 7.53 -2.27
C ALA A 95 0.25 6.74 -2.82
N VAL A 96 -0.70 7.50 -3.34
CA VAL A 96 -1.94 6.99 -3.89
C VAL A 96 -1.60 6.28 -5.19
N LEU A 97 -1.89 4.99 -5.24
CA LEU A 97 -1.90 4.27 -6.49
C LEU A 97 -3.30 4.39 -7.09
N GLU A 98 -3.49 5.42 -7.90
CA GLU A 98 -4.71 5.60 -8.70
C GLU A 98 -4.51 4.97 -10.07
N TYR A 99 -5.56 4.50 -10.74
CA TYR A 99 -5.50 4.28 -12.18
C TYR A 99 -5.83 5.61 -12.86
N SER A 100 -4.83 6.45 -13.13
CA SER A 100 -5.09 7.73 -13.80
C SER A 100 -5.13 7.54 -15.32
N SER A 101 -6.04 8.24 -15.98
CA SER A 101 -6.03 8.47 -17.43
C SER A 101 -4.79 9.27 -17.91
N THR A 102 -3.86 9.57 -17.00
CA THR A 102 -2.64 10.36 -17.21
C THR A 102 -1.35 9.62 -16.78
N GLY A 103 -1.41 8.31 -16.54
CA GLY A 103 -0.20 7.47 -16.44
C GLY A 103 0.25 7.05 -15.05
N ALA A 104 -0.64 6.86 -14.09
CA ALA A 104 -0.34 5.90 -13.03
C ALA A 104 -0.45 4.48 -13.64
N ALA A 105 0.71 3.88 -13.88
CA ALA A 105 0.87 2.68 -14.69
C ALA A 105 0.12 1.52 -14.05
N ASN A 106 -0.45 0.63 -14.88
CA ASN A 106 -0.93 -0.68 -14.42
C ASN A 106 0.11 -1.25 -13.45
N PRO A 107 -0.27 -1.78 -12.28
CA PRO A 107 0.71 -2.26 -11.30
C PRO A 107 1.66 -3.34 -11.83
N ALA A 108 1.32 -3.99 -12.96
CA ALA A 108 2.21 -4.85 -13.74
C ALA A 108 3.21 -4.11 -14.65
N ASP A 109 2.92 -2.87 -15.06
CA ASP A 109 3.77 -2.02 -15.89
C ASP A 109 4.85 -1.30 -15.05
N GLU A 110 4.60 -1.15 -13.75
CA GLU A 110 5.65 -0.73 -12.83
C GLU A 110 6.67 -1.85 -12.66
N SER A 111 7.79 -1.68 -13.37
CA SER A 111 8.99 -2.50 -13.20
C SER A 111 9.55 -2.35 -11.78
N ASN A 112 9.04 -3.17 -10.85
CA ASN A 112 9.63 -3.34 -9.52
C ASN A 112 10.90 -4.18 -9.61
N ILE A 113 11.91 -3.59 -10.25
CA ILE A 113 13.21 -4.21 -10.48
C ILE A 113 14.12 -4.11 -9.27
N LEU A 114 13.73 -3.36 -8.22
CA LEU A 114 14.58 -3.16 -7.04
C LEU A 114 14.68 -4.40 -6.15
N HIS A 115 13.66 -5.29 -6.14
CA HIS A 115 13.60 -6.44 -5.23
C HIS A 115 13.64 -7.77 -5.97
N SER A 116 14.74 -8.02 -6.68
CA SER A 116 14.94 -9.25 -7.49
C SER A 116 13.84 -9.46 -8.55
N GLY A 117 13.30 -8.36 -9.10
CA GLY A 117 12.26 -8.40 -10.14
C GLY A 117 10.86 -8.69 -9.61
N GLY A 118 10.57 -8.45 -8.33
CA GLY A 118 9.22 -8.52 -7.78
C GLY A 118 8.99 -7.52 -6.66
N ALA A 119 7.88 -7.67 -5.92
CA ALA A 119 7.53 -6.84 -4.79
C ALA A 119 6.59 -7.54 -3.82
N ASN A 120 6.49 -7.00 -2.61
CA ASN A 120 5.49 -7.42 -1.63
C ASN A 120 4.14 -6.75 -1.92
N TYR A 121 3.08 -7.55 -1.90
CA TYR A 121 1.70 -7.13 -2.04
C TYR A 121 0.91 -7.58 -0.82
N ALA A 122 0.29 -6.65 -0.10
CA ALA A 122 -0.61 -6.98 1.00
C ALA A 122 -2.06 -6.91 0.53
N PHE A 123 -2.83 -7.94 0.87
CA PHE A 123 -4.18 -8.17 0.40
C PHE A 123 -5.22 -7.74 1.42
N ALA A 124 -6.46 -7.59 0.96
CA ALA A 124 -7.54 -7.02 1.77
C ALA A 124 -8.01 -7.93 2.91
N ASP A 125 -7.67 -9.22 2.87
CA ASP A 125 -7.83 -10.18 3.96
C ASP A 125 -6.60 -10.24 4.90
N GLY A 126 -5.61 -9.38 4.70
CA GLY A 126 -4.46 -9.20 5.58
C GLY A 126 -3.23 -10.07 5.25
N HIS A 127 -3.28 -10.97 4.27
CA HIS A 127 -2.07 -11.72 3.90
C HIS A 127 -1.13 -10.91 3.01
N VAL A 128 0.15 -11.30 3.00
CA VAL A 128 1.18 -10.70 2.15
C VAL A 128 1.79 -11.76 1.25
N LYS A 129 1.95 -11.47 -0.04
CA LYS A 129 2.63 -12.33 -1.02
C LYS A 129 3.65 -11.55 -1.81
N TRP A 130 4.73 -12.22 -2.18
CA TRP A 130 5.68 -11.70 -3.15
C TRP A 130 5.20 -12.05 -4.56
N HIS A 131 5.08 -11.04 -5.43
CA HIS A 131 4.71 -11.23 -6.83
C HIS A 131 5.75 -10.60 -7.75
N LYS A 132 5.98 -11.26 -8.89
CA LYS A 132 6.58 -10.62 -10.05
C LYS A 132 5.54 -9.74 -10.75
N PRO A 133 5.94 -8.66 -11.44
CA PRO A 133 5.03 -7.76 -12.14
C PRO A 133 4.07 -8.50 -13.09
N GLU A 134 4.56 -9.48 -13.85
CA GLU A 134 3.77 -10.25 -14.81
C GLU A 134 2.70 -11.15 -14.18
N SER A 135 2.76 -11.38 -12.86
CA SER A 135 1.78 -12.16 -12.11
C SER A 135 0.65 -11.32 -11.53
N VAL A 136 0.75 -9.99 -11.61
CA VAL A 136 -0.26 -9.06 -11.10
C VAL A 136 -1.25 -8.76 -12.21
N THR A 137 -2.54 -8.90 -11.90
CA THR A 137 -3.63 -8.71 -12.86
C THR A 137 -4.45 -7.48 -12.50
N LEU A 138 -5.15 -6.92 -13.49
CA LEU A 138 -6.05 -5.78 -13.26
C LEU A 138 -7.17 -6.12 -12.26
N SER A 139 -7.65 -7.36 -12.24
CA SER A 139 -8.67 -7.82 -11.27
C SER A 139 -8.18 -7.82 -9.83
N MET A 140 -6.86 -7.88 -9.60
CA MET A 140 -6.32 -7.77 -8.24
C MET A 140 -6.28 -6.31 -7.76
N TRP A 141 -6.35 -5.36 -8.69
CA TRP A 141 -6.31 -3.92 -8.44
C TRP A 141 -7.71 -3.28 -8.39
N GLN A 142 -8.62 -3.69 -9.27
CA GLN A 142 -9.97 -3.13 -9.43
C GLN A 142 -11.07 -4.15 -9.08
N PRO A 143 -11.31 -4.40 -7.78
CA PRO A 143 -12.25 -5.40 -7.27
C PRO A 143 -13.70 -4.92 -7.10
#